data_AF-A0A248LAZ9-F1
#
_entry.id   AF-A0A248LAZ9-F1
#
_cell.length_a   1.000
_cell.length_b   1.000
_cell.length_c   1.000
_cell.angle_alpha   90.00
_cell.angle_beta   90.00
_cell.angle_gamma   90.00
#
_symmetry.space_group_name_H-M   'P 1'
#
loop_
_entity.id
_entity.type
_entity.pdbx_description
1 polymer ?
#
loop_
_entity_poly.entity_id
_entity_poly.type
_entity_poly.pdbx_seq_one_letter_code
_entity_poly.pdbx_strand_id
1 'polypeptide(L)'
;MQQRQYRIPKEVTTELKINKMLYLYDLLFLVALIIVRLIALPFIPYVLHLPFTCFLVGFGLFLVIRPTTNPEKRMVHVLYYALIKKKDTYMALADRNESSKGA
;
A
#
# COMPACT_ATOMS: atom_id res chain seq x y z
N MET A 1 7.33 35.44 -33.35
CA MET A 1 7.55 35.19 -31.90
C MET A 1 7.15 33.77 -31.58
N GLN A 2 8.12 32.88 -31.31
CA GLN A 2 7.89 31.46 -31.01
C GLN A 2 7.42 31.32 -29.55
N GLN A 3 6.16 30.93 -29.37
CA GLN A 3 5.58 30.62 -28.07
C GLN A 3 6.23 29.33 -27.55
N ARG A 4 7.09 29.42 -26.53
CA ARG A 4 7.61 28.24 -25.83
C ARG A 4 6.46 27.59 -25.08
N GLN A 5 5.96 26.48 -25.59
CA GLN A 5 4.92 25.67 -24.95
C GLN A 5 5.50 25.07 -23.65
N TYR A 6 5.25 25.73 -22.53
CA TYR A 6 5.70 25.28 -21.22
C TYR A 6 4.88 24.04 -20.82
N ARG A 7 5.47 22.85 -20.96
CA ARG A 7 4.89 21.59 -20.45
C ARG A 7 5.02 21.60 -18.92
N ILE A 8 4.09 22.26 -18.23
CA ILE A 8 3.96 22.08 -16.79
C ILE A 8 3.70 20.58 -16.57
N PRO A 9 4.58 19.85 -15.85
CA PRO A 9 4.28 18.48 -15.49
C PRO A 9 3.02 18.50 -14.63
N LYS A 10 1.93 17.94 -15.15
CA LYS A 10 0.58 17.99 -14.54
C LYS A 10 0.43 17.11 -13.29
N GLU A 11 1.49 16.44 -12.85
CA GLU A 11 1.40 15.43 -11.80
C GLU A 11 2.55 15.58 -10.81
N VAL A 12 2.48 16.62 -9.98
CA VAL A 12 3.23 16.66 -8.72
C VAL A 12 2.32 16.06 -7.65
N THR A 13 2.18 14.73 -7.66
CA THR A 13 1.52 13.96 -6.61
C THR A 13 2.48 13.82 -5.43
N THR A 14 2.86 14.93 -4.81
CA THR A 14 3.65 14.89 -3.58
C THR A 14 2.81 14.26 -2.49
N GLU A 15 3.21 13.05 -2.07
CA GLU A 15 2.66 12.40 -0.88
C GLU A 15 2.65 13.40 0.28
N LEU A 16 1.50 13.58 0.94
CA LEU A 16 1.32 14.47 2.09
C LEU A 16 2.22 13.99 3.25
N LYS A 17 3.42 14.56 3.32
CA LYS A 17 4.43 14.33 4.36
C LYS A 17 4.17 15.31 5.50
N ILE A 18 3.85 14.79 6.68
CA ILE A 18 3.76 15.60 7.91
C ILE A 18 5.16 15.79 8.50
N ASN A 19 6.03 14.79 8.37
CA ASN A 19 7.45 14.88 8.71
C ASN A 19 8.29 13.97 7.80
N LYS A 20 9.62 14.15 7.75
CA LYS A 20 10.55 13.41 6.87
C LYS A 20 10.47 11.88 7.03
N MET A 21 9.95 11.41 8.17
CA MET A 21 9.84 10.00 8.57
C MET A 21 8.39 9.51 8.75
N LEU A 22 7.42 10.42 8.90
CA LEU A 22 6.02 10.11 9.20
C LEU A 22 5.09 10.68 8.12
N TYR A 23 4.50 9.79 7.35
CA TYR A 23 3.45 10.14 6.40
C TYR A 23 2.10 10.25 7.12
N LEU A 24 1.21 11.13 6.66
CA LEU A 24 -0.16 11.24 7.21
C LEU A 24 -0.88 9.88 7.18
N TYR A 25 -0.65 9.09 6.14
CA TYR A 25 -1.17 7.74 6.02
C TYR A 25 -0.68 6.78 7.10
N ASP A 26 0.56 6.93 7.58
CA ASP A 26 1.09 6.09 8.68
C ASP A 26 0.37 6.41 9.99
N LEU A 27 0.09 7.69 10.23
CA LEU A 27 -0.69 8.12 11.39
C LEU A 27 -2.13 7.60 11.32
N LEU A 28 -2.79 7.77 10.17
CA LEU A 28 -4.16 7.26 9.96
C LEU A 28 -4.22 5.74 10.11
N PHE A 29 -3.21 5.03 9.61
CA PHE A 29 -3.10 3.58 9.73
C PHE A 29 -2.96 3.14 11.20
N LEU A 30 -2.13 3.84 11.98
CA LEU A 30 -1.96 3.56 13.40
C LEU A 30 -3.26 3.82 14.18
N VAL A 31 -3.96 4.92 13.88
CA VAL A 31 -5.29 5.20 14.45
C VAL A 31 -6.29 4.09 14.09
N ALA A 32 -6.30 3.64 12.84
CA ALA A 32 -7.17 2.54 12.40
C ALA A 32 -6.87 1.23 13.17
N LEU A 33 -5.60 0.90 13.40
CA LEU A 33 -5.21 -0.26 14.20
C LEU A 33 -5.71 -0.17 15.64
N ILE A 34 -5.64 1.01 16.27
CA ILE A 34 -6.18 1.23 17.62
C ILE A 34 -7.70 1.01 17.62
N ILE A 35 -8.41 1.57 16.65
CA ILE A 35 -9.87 1.40 16.53
C ILE A 35 -10.23 -0.08 16.37
N VAL A 36 -9.54 -0.80 15.47
CA VAL A 36 -9.74 -2.24 15.28
C VAL A 36 -9.52 -3.00 16.58
N ARG A 37 -8.46 -2.66 17.33
CA ARG A 37 -8.20 -3.27 18.64
C ARG A 37 -9.34 -3.02 19.62
N LEU A 38 -9.83 -1.78 19.72
CA LEU A 38 -10.91 -1.41 20.64
C LEU A 38 -12.23 -2.12 20.31
N ILE A 39 -12.55 -2.25 19.02
CA ILE A 39 -13.75 -2.98 18.58
C ILE A 39 -13.60 -4.48 18.83
N ALA A 40 -12.41 -5.06 18.64
CA ALA A 40 -12.18 -6.48 18.80
C ALA A 40 -12.03 -6.93 20.26
N LEU A 41 -11.50 -6.08 21.15
CA LEU A 41 -11.19 -6.42 22.54
C LEU A 41 -12.35 -7.07 23.34
N PRO A 42 -13.60 -6.58 23.22
CA PRO A 42 -14.75 -7.16 23.92
C PRO A 42 -15.07 -8.59 23.50
N PHE A 43 -14.69 -9.00 22.30
CA PHE A 43 -14.91 -10.33 21.76
C PHE A 43 -13.79 -11.32 22.12
N ILE A 44 -12.71 -10.82 22.75
CA ILE A 44 -11.51 -11.61 23.04
C ILE A 44 -11.41 -11.83 24.55
N PRO A 45 -11.22 -13.09 25.02
CA PRO A 45 -10.97 -13.39 26.42
C PRO A 45 -9.76 -12.63 26.95
N TYR A 46 -9.79 -12.21 28.23
CA TYR A 46 -8.72 -11.43 28.86
C TYR A 46 -7.31 -12.02 28.69
N VAL A 47 -7.20 -13.35 28.82
CA VAL A 47 -5.93 -14.09 28.66
C VAL A 47 -5.31 -13.89 27.27
N LEU A 48 -6.14 -13.62 26.25
CA LEU A 48 -5.72 -13.42 24.88
C LEU A 48 -5.51 -11.94 24.50
N HIS A 49 -5.74 -10.99 25.41
CA HIS A 49 -5.59 -9.55 25.12
C HIS A 49 -4.16 -9.19 24.73
N LEU A 50 -3.19 -9.71 25.49
CA LEU A 50 -1.77 -9.47 25.26
C LEU A 50 -1.28 -10.11 23.95
N PRO A 51 -1.49 -11.42 23.67
CA PRO A 51 -1.08 -12.01 22.40
C PRO A 51 -1.81 -11.40 21.20
N PHE A 52 -3.10 -11.05 21.33
CA PHE A 52 -3.83 -10.33 20.29
C PHE A 52 -3.21 -8.96 19.99
N THR A 53 -2.84 -8.21 21.03
CA THR A 53 -2.17 -6.91 20.86
C THR A 53 -0.82 -7.07 20.18
N CYS A 54 -0.01 -8.06 20.57
CA CYS A 54 1.27 -8.36 19.93
C CYS A 54 1.09 -8.74 18.45
N PHE A 55 0.11 -9.58 18.15
CA PHE A 55 -0.24 -9.95 16.77
C PHE A 55 -0.61 -8.73 15.94
N LEU A 56 -1.47 -7.86 16.47
CA LEU A 56 -1.97 -6.68 15.77
C LEU A 56 -0.85 -5.66 15.50
N VAL A 57 0.09 -5.48 16.44
CA VAL A 57 1.29 -4.66 16.21
C VAL A 57 2.19 -5.27 15.14
N GLY A 58 2.47 -6.57 15.20
CA GLY A 58 3.29 -7.27 14.20
C GLY A 58 2.67 -7.22 12.80
N PHE A 59 1.36 -7.44 12.71
CA PHE A 59 0.60 -7.32 11.47
C PHE A 59 0.60 -5.88 10.92
N GLY A 60 0.47 -4.89 11.81
CA GLY A 60 0.60 -3.48 11.47
C GLY A 60 1.96 -3.15 10.87
N LEU A 61 3.04 -3.58 11.51
CA LEU A 61 4.40 -3.40 11.01
C LEU A 61 4.59 -4.07 9.64
N PHE A 62 4.09 -5.31 9.48
CA PHE A 62 4.14 -6.03 8.22
C PHE A 62 3.47 -5.26 7.06
N LEU A 63 2.32 -4.62 7.31
CA LEU A 63 1.62 -3.83 6.31
C LEU A 63 2.35 -2.53 5.93
N VAL A 64 3.08 -1.94 6.87
CA VAL A 64 3.84 -0.70 6.66
C VAL A 64 5.15 -0.94 5.92
N ILE A 65 5.78 -2.11 6.10
CA ILE A 65 7.03 -2.49 5.43
C ILE A 65 6.87 -2.38 3.90
N ARG A 66 7.90 -1.83 3.26
CA ARG A 66 7.98 -1.76 1.80
C ARG A 66 8.59 -3.07 1.28
N PRO A 67 7.90 -3.81 0.40
CA PRO A 67 8.43 -5.04 -0.17
C PRO A 67 9.63 -4.76 -1.07
N THR A 68 10.60 -5.66 -1.06
CA THR A 68 11.83 -5.56 -1.86
C THR A 68 11.57 -5.57 -3.37
N THR A 69 10.50 -6.24 -3.81
CA THR A 69 10.09 -6.32 -5.22
C THR A 69 9.49 -5.01 -5.75
N ASN A 70 8.95 -4.15 -4.87
CA ASN A 70 8.38 -2.86 -5.27
C ASN A 70 8.55 -1.81 -4.14
N PRO A 71 9.73 -1.17 -4.04
CA PRO A 71 10.07 -0.26 -2.94
C PRO A 71 9.31 1.08 -2.98
N GLU A 72 8.59 1.38 -4.06
CA GLU A 72 7.77 2.59 -4.19
C GLU A 72 6.35 2.41 -3.64
N LYS A 73 5.90 1.16 -3.42
CA LYS A 73 4.56 0.84 -2.93
C LYS A 73 4.65 0.11 -1.59
N ARG A 74 3.73 0.40 -0.67
CA ARG A 74 3.64 -0.28 0.64
C ARG A 74 3.00 -1.67 0.48
N MET A 75 3.25 -2.58 1.43
CA MET A 75 2.66 -3.94 1.40
C MET A 75 1.13 -3.93 1.28
N VAL A 76 0.45 -2.95 1.89
CA VAL A 76 -1.01 -2.74 1.74
C VAL A 76 -1.44 -2.65 0.26
N HIS A 77 -0.68 -1.92 -0.56
CA HIS A 77 -0.99 -1.75 -1.97
C HIS A 77 -0.74 -3.06 -2.74
N VAL A 78 0.31 -3.79 -2.40
CA VAL A 78 0.60 -5.10 -3.00
C VAL A 78 -0.52 -6.09 -2.70
N LEU A 79 -1.00 -6.14 -1.46
CA LEU A 79 -2.12 -6.99 -1.06
C LEU A 79 -3.41 -6.59 -1.76
N TYR A 80 -3.70 -5.28 -1.85
CA TYR A 80 -4.84 -4.74 -2.58
C TYR A 80 -4.81 -5.16 -4.06
N TYR A 81 -3.66 -5.00 -4.73
CA TYR A 81 -3.49 -5.45 -6.11
C TYR A 81 -3.61 -6.96 -6.23
N ALA A 82 -3.08 -7.74 -5.29
CA ALA A 82 -3.20 -9.19 -5.31
C ALA A 82 -4.67 -9.66 -5.17
N LEU A 83 -5.47 -8.97 -4.36
CA LEU A 83 -6.89 -9.27 -4.15
C LEU A 83 -7.76 -8.87 -5.35
N ILE A 84 -7.48 -7.72 -5.97
CA ILE A 84 -8.27 -7.20 -7.10
C ILE A 84 -7.83 -7.76 -8.44
N LYS A 85 -6.56 -8.15 -8.58
CA LYS A 85 -6.04 -8.73 -9.82
C LYS A 85 -6.77 -10.04 -10.09
N LYS A 86 -7.77 -9.99 -10.96
CA LYS A 86 -8.28 -11.17 -11.66
C LYS A 86 -7.12 -11.82 -12.40
N LYS A 87 -6.68 -12.98 -11.92
CA LYS A 87 -5.64 -13.79 -12.56
C LYS A 87 -5.97 -14.07 -14.04
N ASP A 88 -7.26 -14.18 -14.35
CA ASP A 88 -7.73 -14.57 -15.69
C ASP A 88 -7.86 -13.40 -16.68
N THR A 89 -7.61 -12.16 -16.28
CA THR A 89 -7.86 -10.97 -17.15
C THR A 89 -6.59 -10.19 -17.49
N TYR A 90 -5.53 -10.29 -16.69
CA TYR A 90 -4.33 -9.47 -16.86
C TYR A 90 -3.09 -10.31 -17.19
N MET A 91 -2.80 -10.40 -18.49
CA MET A 91 -1.53 -10.90 -19.03
C MET A 91 -0.41 -9.88 -18.77
N ALA A 92 0.78 -10.33 -18.41
CA ALA A 92 1.91 -9.41 -18.24
C ALA A 92 2.23 -8.75 -19.58
N LEU A 93 2.41 -7.42 -19.60
CA LEU A 93 2.75 -6.66 -20.82
C LEU A 93 4.04 -7.15 -21.50
N ALA A 94 4.92 -7.85 -20.77
CA ALA A 94 6.10 -8.51 -21.32
C ALA A 94 5.73 -9.58 -22.37
N ASP A 95 4.61 -10.28 -22.18
CA ASP A 95 4.16 -11.37 -23.04
C ASP A 95 3.52 -10.84 -24.35
N ARG A 96 2.99 -9.62 -24.33
CA ARG A 96 2.39 -8.97 -25.53
C ARG A 96 3.44 -8.58 -26.58
N ASN A 97 4.65 -8.23 -26.15
CA ASN A 97 5.70 -7.76 -27.07
C ASN A 97 6.41 -8.90 -27.80
N GLU A 98 6.35 -10.13 -27.30
CA GLU A 98 6.92 -11.30 -27.98
C GLU A 98 5.98 -11.82 -29.08
N SER A 99 4.66 -11.76 -28.88
CA SER A 99 3.69 -12.17 -29.90
C SER A 99 3.58 -11.20 -31.10
N SER A 100 3.99 -9.94 -30.96
CA SER A 100 3.92 -8.93 -32.04
C SER A 100 5.15 -8.90 -32.94
N LYS A 101 6.24 -9.61 -32.61
CA LYS A 101 7.45 -9.68 -33.44
C LYS A 101 7.47 -10.89 -34.40
N GLY A 102 6.41 -11.70 -34.38
CA GLY A 102 6.28 -12.92 -35.19
C GLY A 102 5.15 -12.90 -36.22
N ALA A 103 4.62 -11.73 -36.60
CA ALA A 103 3.61 -11.57 -37.64
C ALA A 103 4.04 -10.55 -38.69
#